data_AF-A0A1I1MWY4-F1
#
_entry.id   AF-A0A1I1MWY4-F1
#
_cell.length_a   1.000
_cell.length_b   1.000
_cell.length_c   1.000
_cell.angle_alpha   90.00
_cell.angle_beta   90.00
_cell.angle_gamma   90.00
#
_symmetry.space_group_name_H-M   'P 1'
#
loop_
_entity.id
_entity.type
_entity.pdbx_description
1 polymer ?
#
loop_
_entity_poly.entity_id
_entity_poly.type
_entity_poly.pdbx_seq_one_letter_code
_entity_poly.pdbx_strand_id
1 'polypeptide(L)'
;MRRMDKTGLIEETVRRAGDGGSGPSAEETERVLDALFGTLEHAGVIAEALRRGEPVTVLGFGTFHAEDSRAVLQPGRALNEYITHDLPPDRP
;
A
#
# COMPACT_ATOMS: atom_id res chain seq x y z
N MET A 1 -8.34 16.94 -7.03
CA MET A 1 -7.55 15.81 -6.53
C MET A 1 -8.08 14.54 -7.19
N ARG A 2 -7.27 13.82 -7.97
CA ARG A 2 -7.70 12.53 -8.54
C ARG A 2 -7.64 11.49 -7.41
N ARG A 3 -8.73 10.79 -7.16
CA ARG A 3 -8.75 9.63 -6.24
C ARG A 3 -8.21 8.42 -7.00
N MET A 4 -7.28 7.68 -6.40
CA MET A 4 -6.90 6.36 -6.87
C MET A 4 -7.73 5.32 -6.11
N ASP A 5 -8.44 4.47 -6.84
CA ASP A 5 -9.16 3.32 -6.31
C ASP A 5 -8.42 2.02 -6.65
N LYS A 6 -9.00 0.86 -6.30
CA LYS A 6 -8.36 -0.45 -6.53
C LYS A 6 -8.02 -0.66 -8.00
N THR A 7 -8.94 -0.31 -8.91
CA THR A 7 -8.74 -0.42 -10.36
C THR A 7 -7.55 0.43 -10.81
N GLY A 8 -7.52 1.71 -10.42
CA GLY A 8 -6.40 2.59 -10.77
C GLY A 8 -5.07 2.13 -10.18
N LEU A 9 -5.07 1.53 -8.98
CA LEU A 9 -3.87 0.94 -8.37
C LEU A 9 -3.37 -0.28 -9.16
N ILE A 10 -4.27 -1.17 -9.60
CA ILE A 10 -3.93 -2.34 -10.42
C ILE A 10 -3.27 -1.90 -11.73
N GLU A 11 -3.93 -1.01 -12.48
CA GLU A 11 -3.44 -0.53 -13.78
C GLU A 11 -2.04 0.08 -13.67
N GLU A 12 -1.84 0.94 -12.66
CA GLU A 12 -0.58 1.61 -12.43
C GLU A 12 0.52 0.63 -11.99
N THR A 13 0.17 -0.39 -11.21
CA THR A 13 1.11 -1.43 -10.77
C THR A 13 1.56 -2.31 -11.93
N VAL A 14 0.63 -2.76 -12.79
CA VAL A 14 0.94 -3.52 -14.02
C VAL A 14 1.89 -2.73 -14.91
N ARG A 15 1.59 -1.43 -15.13
CA ARG A 15 2.44 -0.55 -15.93
C ARG A 15 3.87 -0.48 -15.39
N ARG A 16 4.03 -0.15 -14.10
CA ARG A 16 5.36 -0.01 -13.47
C ARG A 16 6.13 -1.33 -13.39
N ALA A 17 5.44 -2.44 -13.14
CA ALA A 17 6.07 -3.76 -13.06
C ALA A 17 6.48 -4.29 -14.45
N GLY A 18 5.84 -3.82 -15.53
CA GLY A 18 6.19 -4.16 -16.91
C GLY A 18 7.39 -3.40 -17.47
N ASP A 19 7.87 -2.34 -16.82
CA ASP A 19 8.98 -1.49 -17.31
C ASP A 19 10.37 -2.18 -17.31
N GLY A 20 10.43 -3.52 -17.18
CA GLY A 20 11.65 -4.34 -17.25
C GLY A 20 11.48 -5.72 -17.91
N GLY A 21 10.36 -6.01 -18.56
CA GLY A 21 10.08 -7.32 -19.20
C GLY A 21 8.59 -7.67 -19.22
N SER A 22 8.25 -8.96 -19.26
CA SER A 22 6.86 -9.38 -19.04
C SER A 22 6.47 -9.18 -17.58
N GLY A 23 5.76 -8.09 -17.31
CA GLY A 23 5.14 -7.83 -16.00
C GLY A 23 3.95 -8.75 -15.72
N PRO A 24 3.44 -8.75 -14.48
CA PRO A 24 2.22 -9.47 -14.14
C PRO A 24 1.03 -8.93 -14.93
N SER A 25 0.08 -9.80 -15.22
CA SER A 25 -1.22 -9.39 -15.75
C SER A 25 -2.03 -8.61 -14.70
N ALA A 26 -3.09 -7.93 -15.16
CA ALA A 26 -4.02 -7.24 -14.27
C ALA A 26 -4.70 -8.22 -13.29
N GLU A 27 -5.08 -9.41 -13.74
CA GLU A 27 -5.69 -10.45 -12.90
C GLU A 27 -4.75 -11.01 -11.85
N GLU A 28 -3.46 -11.17 -12.17
CA GLU A 28 -2.44 -11.56 -11.19
C GLU A 28 -2.22 -10.46 -10.15
N THR A 29 -2.15 -9.21 -10.60
CA THR A 29 -1.98 -8.05 -9.73
C THR A 29 -3.18 -7.89 -8.79
N GLU A 30 -4.40 -8.04 -9.30
CA GLU A 30 -5.61 -8.02 -8.50
C GLU A 30 -5.60 -9.11 -7.41
N ARG A 31 -5.28 -10.35 -7.78
CA ARG A 31 -5.19 -11.46 -6.82
C ARG A 31 -4.19 -11.20 -5.70
N VAL A 32 -3.03 -10.60 -6.02
CA VAL A 32 -2.03 -10.23 -5.02
C VAL A 32 -2.56 -9.13 -4.10
N LEU A 33 -3.20 -8.10 -4.64
CA LEU A 33 -3.77 -7.02 -3.82
C LEU A 33 -4.89 -7.54 -2.90
N ASP A 34 -5.76 -8.41 -3.40
CA ASP A 34 -6.81 -9.04 -2.60
C ASP A 34 -6.22 -9.94 -1.50
N ALA A 35 -5.15 -10.67 -1.77
CA ALA A 35 -4.46 -11.45 -0.75
C ALA A 35 -3.83 -10.56 0.34
N LEU A 36 -3.26 -9.40 -0.03
CA LEU A 36 -2.61 -8.50 0.91
C LEU A 36 -3.62 -7.74 1.79
N PHE A 37 -4.61 -7.12 1.15
CA PHE A 37 -5.52 -6.16 1.80
C PHE A 37 -6.89 -6.74 2.12
N GLY A 38 -7.25 -7.85 1.48
CA GLY A 38 -8.55 -8.50 1.62
C GLY A 38 -9.56 -8.02 0.60
N THR A 39 -10.69 -8.72 0.60
CA THR A 39 -11.90 -8.37 -0.14
C THR A 39 -12.99 -7.95 0.83
N LEU A 40 -14.20 -7.68 0.31
CA LEU A 40 -15.37 -7.46 1.16
C LEU A 40 -15.75 -8.71 1.98
N GLU A 41 -15.38 -9.90 1.51
CA GLU A 41 -15.78 -11.18 2.10
C GLU A 41 -14.67 -11.81 2.94
N HIS A 42 -13.41 -11.58 2.59
CA HIS A 42 -12.26 -12.27 3.18
C HIS A 42 -11.19 -11.28 3.62
N ALA A 43 -10.70 -11.43 4.86
CA ALA A 43 -9.60 -10.62 5.37
C ALA A 43 -8.30 -10.91 4.60
N GLY A 44 -7.52 -9.86 4.32
CA GLY A 44 -6.19 -10.01 3.76
C GLY A 44 -5.14 -10.33 4.83
N VAL A 45 -3.96 -10.76 4.38
CA VAL A 45 -2.84 -11.15 5.25
C VAL A 45 -2.46 -10.05 6.24
N ILE A 46 -2.51 -8.78 5.84
CA ILE A 46 -2.20 -7.66 6.75
C ILE A 46 -3.23 -7.60 7.88
N ALA A 47 -4.53 -7.66 7.57
CA ALA A 47 -5.59 -7.61 8.56
C ALA A 47 -5.52 -8.80 9.54
N GLU A 48 -5.21 -10.00 9.04
CA GLU A 48 -5.04 -11.18 9.88
C GLU A 48 -3.83 -11.06 10.82
N ALA A 49 -2.70 -10.52 10.35
CA ALA A 49 -1.54 -10.27 11.20
C ALA A 49 -1.87 -9.27 12.31
N LEU A 50 -2.54 -8.17 11.98
CA LEU A 50 -2.97 -7.18 12.97
C LEU A 50 -3.93 -7.77 14.01
N ARG A 51 -4.85 -8.65 13.60
CA ARG A 51 -5.75 -9.36 14.52
C ARG A 51 -4.99 -10.24 15.53
N ARG A 52 -3.80 -10.74 15.16
CA ARG A 52 -2.91 -11.50 16.05
C ARG A 52 -1.99 -10.61 16.90
N GLY A 53 -2.07 -9.30 16.75
CA GLY A 53 -1.16 -8.35 17.42
C GLY A 53 0.23 -8.29 16.79
N GLU A 54 0.37 -8.76 15.55
CA GLU A 54 1.64 -8.77 14.81
C GLU A 54 1.73 -7.51 13.94
N PRO A 55 2.64 -6.56 14.23
CA PRO A 55 2.85 -5.42 13.36
C PRO A 55 3.49 -5.86 12.02
N VAL A 56 3.02 -5.29 10.92
CA VAL A 56 3.53 -5.57 9.57
C VAL A 56 4.34 -4.39 9.08
N THR A 57 5.64 -4.59 8.86
CA THR A 57 6.54 -3.54 8.36
C THR A 57 6.86 -3.76 6.89
N VAL A 58 6.61 -2.73 6.08
CA VAL A 58 7.02 -2.64 4.68
C VAL A 58 8.14 -1.61 4.58
N LEU A 59 9.37 -2.08 4.39
CA LEU A 59 10.55 -1.21 4.34
C LEU A 59 10.39 -0.13 3.27
N GLY A 60 10.74 1.10 3.62
CA GLY A 60 10.58 2.27 2.76
C GLY A 60 9.16 2.86 2.73
N PHE A 61 8.13 2.10 3.14
CA PHE A 61 6.74 2.56 3.14
C PHE A 61 6.25 2.92 4.55
N GLY A 62 6.32 1.98 5.50
CA GLY A 62 5.83 2.20 6.87
C GLY A 62 5.46 0.91 7.59
N THR A 63 4.81 1.05 8.74
CA THR A 63 4.40 -0.06 9.60
C THR A 63 2.91 0.01 9.88
N PHE A 64 2.20 -1.08 9.57
CA PHE A 64 0.83 -1.33 10.02
C PHE A 64 0.87 -1.94 11.41
N HIS A 65 0.06 -1.44 12.33
CA HIS A 65 -0.12 -1.99 13.67
C HIS A 65 -1.54 -1.78 14.16
N ALA A 66 -1.90 -2.43 15.26
CA ALA A 66 -3.18 -2.23 15.94
C ALA A 66 -2.97 -1.34 17.17
N GLU A 67 -3.78 -0.28 17.30
CA GLU A 67 -3.84 0.62 18.45
C GLU A 67 -5.31 0.80 18.83
N ASP A 68 -5.68 0.57 20.10
CA ASP A 68 -7.06 0.69 20.59
C ASP A 68 -8.11 -0.02 19.71
N SER A 69 -7.78 -1.23 19.24
CA SER A 69 -8.61 -2.03 18.31
C SER A 69 -8.86 -1.37 16.95
N ARG A 70 -8.00 -0.45 16.53
CA ARG A 70 -8.01 0.18 15.20
C ARG A 70 -6.71 -0.14 14.47
N ALA A 71 -6.81 -0.35 13.16
CA ALA A 71 -5.64 -0.46 12.31
C ALA A 71 -5.06 0.94 12.06
N VAL A 72 -3.75 1.08 12.29
CA VAL A 72 -3.00 2.32 12.08
C VAL A 72 -1.84 2.05 11.14
N LEU A 73 -1.64 2.94 10.17
CA LEU A 73 -0.42 3.02 9.37
C LEU A 73 0.45 4.14 9.93
N GLN A 74 1.64 3.79 10.40
CA GLN A 74 2.71 4.75 10.70
C GLN A 74 3.61 4.88 9.46
N PRO A 75 3.58 6.01 8.73
CA PRO A 75 4.43 6.22 7.57
C PRO A 75 5.92 6.15 7.92
N GLY A 76 6.71 5.51 7.07
CA GLY A 76 8.16 5.46 7.18
C GLY A 76 8.81 6.77 6.72
N ARG A 77 10.08 6.95 7.09
CA ARG A 77 10.85 8.16 6.71
C ARG A 77 10.92 8.36 5.20
N ALA A 78 11.22 7.31 4.44
CA ALA A 78 11.37 7.38 2.98
C ALA A 78 10.05 7.79 2.28
N LEU A 79 8.89 7.32 2.76
CA LEU A 79 7.59 7.74 2.24
C LEU A 79 7.35 9.23 2.50
N ASN A 80 7.62 9.70 3.73
CA ASN A 80 7.47 11.11 4.07
C ASN A 80 8.44 12.00 3.27
N GLU A 81 9.69 11.58 3.12
CA GLU A 81 10.70 12.27 2.30
C GLU A 81 10.23 12.38 0.84
N TYR A 82 9.72 11.30 0.25
CA TYR A 82 9.21 11.29 -1.13
C TYR A 82 8.05 12.29 -1.32
N ILE A 83 7.08 12.30 -0.41
CA ILE A 83 5.92 13.21 -0.49
C ILE A 83 6.35 14.67 -0.29
N THR A 84 7.30 14.92 0.61
CA THR A 84 7.73 16.29 0.95
C THR A 84 8.63 16.89 -0.14
N HIS A 85 9.37 16.07 -0.88
CA HIS A 85 10.22 16.55 -1.98
C HIS A 85 9.42 17.16 -3.14
N ASP A 86 8.14 16.78 -3.29
CA ASP A 86 7.21 17.32 -4.29
C ASP A 86 6.41 18.54 -3.80
N LEU A 87 6.53 18.94 -2.53
CA LEU A 87 5.95 20.17 -2.01
C LEU A 87 6.98 21.31 -2.15
N PRO A 88 6.62 22.47 -2.75
CA PRO A 88 7.52 23.62 -2.74
C PRO A 88 7.85 23.97 -1.28
N PRO A 89 9.10 24.33 -0.94
CA PRO A 89 9.42 24.80 0.39
C PRO A 89 8.49 25.98 0.72
N ASP A 90 7.86 25.94 1.90
CA ASP A 90 7.00 27.01 2.39
C ASP A 90 7.67 28.35 2.09
N ARG A 91 7.03 29.14 1.22
CA ARG A 91 7.47 30.52 1.01
C ARG A 91 7.13 31.30 2.27
N PRO A 92 8.09 32.06 2.83
CA PRO A 92 7.80 32.98 3.92
C PRO A 92 6.76 34.04 3.52
#